data_AF-A0AAD4V751-F1
#
_entry.id   AF-A0AAD4V751-F1
#
_cell.length_a   1.000
_cell.length_b   1.000
_cell.length_c   1.000
_cell.angle_alpha   90.00
_cell.angle_beta   90.00
_cell.angle_gamma   90.00
#
_symmetry.space_group_name_H-M   'P 1'
#
loop_
_entity.id
_entity.type
_entity.pdbx_description
1 polymer ?
#
loop_
_entity_poly.entity_id
_entity_poly.type
_entity_poly.pdbx_seq_one_letter_code
_entity_poly.pdbx_strand_id
1 'polypeptide(L)'
;MIGSIDCMHWQWKNCPTAWQGDYGNRKGQKSIILEAVASFDTWVWHAFFGVAGSQNDLNVLGQSPMFDEVLRGHSPQVTYQINNTVYSGAYYLADEIYPRWTTFVKTIPNPQSEKERSFASFQEGYRKDVERCFGILQARWAIIRGAARMLDEEVLRSIMMTCIILHNMIVEDEYDYDAAEVFEPDPMNTALTRIYERPIGPNGLPLEPEPLLHDGRFNNPMIDRYQEMQSSYVHERRQVDLIEHLWQMKGNHNG
;
A
#
# COMPACT_ATOMS: atom_id res chain seq x y z
N MET A 1 -9.25 -4.42 3.96
CA MET A 1 -8.18 -3.42 3.71
C MET A 1 -6.85 -4.16 3.66
N ILE A 2 -5.90 -3.81 2.76
CA ILE A 2 -4.58 -4.50 2.74
C ILE A 2 -3.59 -3.83 3.71
N GLY A 3 -3.53 -2.51 3.69
CA GLY A 3 -2.58 -1.74 4.50
C GLY A 3 -2.53 -0.29 4.06
N SER A 4 -1.54 0.43 4.58
CA SER A 4 -1.26 1.82 4.23
C SER A 4 -0.08 1.91 3.27
N ILE A 5 -0.20 2.76 2.25
CA ILE A 5 0.89 3.09 1.33
C ILE A 5 1.52 4.42 1.72
N ASP A 6 2.85 4.46 1.73
CA ASP A 6 3.60 5.70 1.90
C ASP A 6 5.03 5.56 1.35
N CYS A 7 5.72 6.69 1.21
CA CYS A 7 7.11 6.78 0.82
C CYS A 7 8.01 7.16 2.00
N MET A 8 9.21 6.58 2.08
CA MET A 8 10.27 7.07 2.95
C MET A 8 11.55 7.40 2.17
N HIS A 9 12.30 8.37 2.68
CA HIS A 9 13.58 8.79 2.11
C HIS A 9 14.73 8.14 2.87
N TRP A 10 15.61 7.43 2.16
CA TRP A 10 16.89 6.98 2.69
C TRP A 10 18.01 7.90 2.19
N GLN A 11 18.70 8.58 3.11
CA GLN A 11 19.72 9.56 2.75
C GLN A 11 20.92 8.89 2.06
N TRP A 12 21.39 9.47 0.96
CA TRP A 12 22.55 9.01 0.20
C TRP A 12 23.72 9.99 0.32
N LYS A 13 24.61 9.74 1.28
CA LYS A 13 25.74 10.64 1.59
C LYS A 13 26.75 10.72 0.43
N ASN A 14 27.05 9.59 -0.18
CA ASN A 14 28.05 9.50 -1.24
C ASN A 14 27.41 9.47 -2.64
N CYS A 15 26.27 10.14 -2.84
CA CYS A 15 25.63 10.23 -4.15
C CYS A 15 26.62 10.77 -5.21
N PRO A 16 26.84 10.02 -6.33
CA PRO A 16 27.76 10.44 -7.39
C PRO A 16 27.40 11.83 -7.92
N THR A 17 28.41 12.65 -8.20
CA THR A 17 28.22 14.05 -8.66
C THR A 17 27.27 14.16 -9.86
N ALA A 18 27.35 13.21 -10.79
CA ALA A 18 26.48 13.17 -11.97
C ALA A 18 24.99 13.06 -11.62
N TRP A 19 24.63 12.50 -10.47
CA TRP A 19 23.24 12.20 -10.06
C TRP A 19 22.74 13.14 -8.96
N GLN A 20 23.59 14.03 -8.46
CA GLN A 20 23.22 14.94 -7.36
C GLN A 20 22.07 15.89 -7.72
N GLY A 21 21.86 16.19 -9.00
CA GLY A 21 20.72 16.99 -9.46
C GLY A 21 19.40 16.29 -9.14
N ASP A 22 19.23 15.07 -9.63
CA ASP A 22 17.98 14.32 -9.55
C ASP A 22 17.69 13.78 -8.14
N TYR A 23 18.73 13.43 -7.37
CA TYR A 23 18.55 12.87 -6.04
C TYR A 23 18.45 13.92 -4.93
N GLY A 24 18.60 15.20 -5.27
CA GLY A 24 18.68 16.29 -4.31
C GLY A 24 17.37 16.96 -3.95
N ASN A 25 17.15 17.19 -2.66
CA ASN A 25 16.11 18.09 -2.19
C ASN A 25 16.59 19.55 -2.14
N ARG A 26 15.66 20.49 -1.89
CA ARG A 26 15.94 21.94 -1.78
C ARG A 26 17.00 22.31 -0.73
N LYS A 27 17.25 21.43 0.25
CA LYS A 27 18.25 21.61 1.32
C LYS A 27 19.61 20.98 0.97
N GLY A 28 19.78 20.48 -0.26
CA GLY A 28 21.02 19.86 -0.73
C GLY A 28 21.23 18.42 -0.27
N GLN A 29 20.34 17.85 0.56
CA GLN A 29 20.42 16.46 0.97
C GLN A 29 20.01 15.56 -0.18
N LYS A 30 20.77 14.49 -0.40
CA LYS A 30 20.48 13.49 -1.44
C LYS A 30 19.81 12.29 -0.80
N SER A 31 18.80 11.72 -1.44
CA SER A 31 18.10 10.55 -0.91
C SER A 31 17.53 9.69 -2.02
N ILE A 32 17.35 8.40 -1.72
CA ILE A 32 16.62 7.45 -2.56
C ILE A 32 15.31 7.12 -1.86
N ILE A 33 14.22 7.03 -2.63
CA ILE A 33 12.88 6.76 -2.11
C ILE A 33 12.62 5.24 -2.09
N LEU A 34 12.01 4.81 -0.98
CA LEU A 34 11.29 3.55 -0.84
C LEU A 34 9.80 3.85 -0.77
N GLU A 35 9.01 3.35 -1.72
CA GLU A 35 7.56 3.20 -1.56
C GLU A 35 7.28 1.84 -0.92
N ALA A 36 6.38 1.78 0.05
CA ALA A 36 5.95 0.52 0.63
C ALA A 36 4.48 0.50 1.00
N VAL A 37 3.90 -0.70 1.01
CA VAL A 37 2.61 -0.98 1.63
C VAL A 37 2.86 -1.84 2.87
N ALA A 38 2.38 -1.36 4.03
CA ALA A 38 2.47 -2.12 5.27
C ALA A 38 1.12 -2.21 5.99
N SER A 39 0.87 -3.34 6.65
CA SER A 39 -0.31 -3.57 7.50
C SER A 39 -0.03 -3.25 8.97
N PHE A 40 -1.08 -3.35 9.80
CA PHE A 40 -1.05 -3.05 11.24
C PHE A 40 -0.10 -3.95 12.05
N ASP A 41 0.27 -5.11 11.53
CA ASP A 41 1.25 -6.04 12.10
C ASP A 41 2.67 -5.74 11.60
N THR A 42 2.84 -4.67 10.82
CA THR A 42 4.10 -4.23 10.20
C THR A 42 4.61 -5.18 9.11
N TRP A 43 3.78 -6.10 8.63
CA TRP A 43 4.09 -6.89 7.44
C TRP A 43 4.15 -5.99 6.20
N VAL A 44 5.23 -6.11 5.42
CA VAL A 44 5.40 -5.37 4.17
C VAL A 44 4.87 -6.20 3.01
N TRP A 45 3.79 -5.75 2.38
CA TRP A 45 3.15 -6.41 1.23
C TRP A 45 3.76 -6.03 -0.11
N HIS A 46 4.24 -4.79 -0.21
CA HIS A 46 4.85 -4.23 -1.42
C HIS A 46 6.01 -3.32 -1.03
N ALA A 47 7.06 -3.33 -1.85
CA ALA A 47 8.22 -2.47 -1.70
C ALA A 47 8.80 -2.12 -3.08
N PHE A 48 8.97 -0.84 -3.35
CA PHE A 48 9.59 -0.34 -4.58
C PHE A 48 10.66 0.69 -4.22
N PHE A 49 11.92 0.37 -4.57
CA PHE A 49 13.08 1.15 -4.16
C PHE A 49 13.98 1.53 -5.34
N GLY A 50 14.49 2.76 -5.29
CA GLY A 50 15.44 3.29 -6.28
C GLY A 50 15.04 4.62 -6.88
N VAL A 51 13.86 5.16 -6.54
CA VAL A 51 13.40 6.41 -7.13
C VAL A 51 14.18 7.59 -6.55
N ALA A 52 14.53 8.55 -7.42
CA ALA A 52 15.29 9.72 -7.03
C ALA A 52 14.53 10.59 -6.02
N GLY A 53 15.22 11.04 -4.97
CA GLY A 53 14.61 11.77 -3.84
C GLY A 53 14.08 13.16 -4.13
N SER A 54 14.22 13.69 -5.35
CA SER A 54 13.54 14.92 -5.76
C SER A 54 12.10 14.67 -6.23
N GLN A 55 11.73 13.42 -6.49
CA GLN A 55 10.39 13.06 -6.95
C GLN A 55 9.40 13.06 -5.78
N ASN A 56 8.14 13.35 -6.09
CA ASN A 56 7.04 13.23 -5.13
C ASN A 56 6.39 11.84 -5.26
N ASP A 57 5.54 11.51 -4.29
CA ASP A 57 4.92 10.19 -4.18
C ASP A 57 4.06 9.84 -5.40
N LEU A 58 3.44 10.83 -6.05
CA LEU A 58 2.68 10.61 -7.29
C LEU A 58 3.57 10.14 -8.44
N ASN A 59 4.75 10.72 -8.59
CA ASN A 59 5.70 10.30 -9.61
C ASN A 59 6.29 8.93 -9.29
N VAL A 60 6.54 8.65 -8.00
CA VAL A 60 6.98 7.33 -7.52
C VAL A 60 5.94 6.27 -7.85
N LEU A 61 4.67 6.53 -7.52
CA LEU A 61 3.54 5.66 -7.83
C LEU A 61 3.42 5.39 -9.33
N GLY A 62 3.62 6.43 -10.17
CA GLY A 62 3.59 6.28 -11.63
C GLY A 62 4.69 5.39 -12.21
N GLN A 63 5.77 5.15 -11.46
CA GLN A 63 6.85 4.21 -11.82
C GLN A 63 6.74 2.85 -11.13
N SER A 64 5.88 2.76 -10.12
CA SER A 64 5.78 1.58 -9.25
C SER A 64 5.05 0.43 -9.94
N PRO A 65 5.55 -0.82 -9.79
CA PRO A 65 4.85 -2.01 -10.29
C PRO A 65 3.68 -2.44 -9.39
N MET A 66 3.30 -1.63 -8.39
CA MET A 66 2.26 -1.95 -7.39
C MET A 66 0.98 -2.53 -7.99
N PHE A 67 0.56 -2.04 -9.16
CA PHE A 67 -0.68 -2.45 -9.81
C PHE A 67 -0.49 -3.38 -11.02
N ASP A 68 0.74 -3.81 -11.31
CA ASP A 68 1.03 -4.64 -12.50
C ASP A 68 0.18 -5.92 -12.52
N GLU A 69 0.08 -6.63 -11.40
CA GLU A 69 -0.70 -7.87 -11.33
C GLU A 69 -2.21 -7.62 -11.38
N VAL A 70 -2.68 -6.45 -10.93
CA VAL A 70 -4.08 -6.03 -11.10
C VAL A 70 -4.37 -5.77 -12.58
N LEU A 71 -3.47 -5.06 -13.28
CA LEU A 71 -3.62 -4.74 -14.70
C LEU A 71 -3.50 -5.99 -15.58
N ARG A 72 -2.58 -6.91 -15.25
CA ARG A 72 -2.46 -8.22 -15.89
C ARG A 72 -3.64 -9.14 -15.57
N GLY A 73 -4.35 -8.88 -14.47
CA GLY A 73 -5.53 -9.65 -14.05
C GLY A 73 -5.19 -10.94 -13.31
N HIS A 74 -3.97 -11.01 -12.77
CA HIS A 74 -3.52 -12.12 -11.91
C HIS A 74 -3.68 -11.79 -10.42
N SER A 75 -4.05 -10.56 -10.08
CA SER A 75 -4.33 -10.19 -8.70
C SER A 75 -5.46 -11.04 -8.12
N PRO A 76 -5.36 -11.46 -6.84
CA PRO A 76 -6.45 -12.16 -6.16
C PRO A 76 -7.78 -11.40 -6.26
N GLN A 77 -8.87 -12.13 -6.51
CA GLN A 77 -10.21 -11.58 -6.49
C GLN A 77 -10.67 -11.41 -5.04
N VAL A 78 -10.69 -10.18 -4.56
CA VAL A 78 -11.14 -9.84 -3.20
C VAL A 78 -12.50 -9.14 -3.31
N THR A 79 -13.48 -9.63 -2.57
CA THR A 79 -14.78 -8.97 -2.42
C THR A 79 -15.07 -8.72 -0.96
N TYR A 80 -15.74 -7.62 -0.67
CA TYR A 80 -16.16 -7.24 0.68
C TYR A 80 -17.42 -6.38 0.62
N GLN A 81 -18.14 -6.29 1.73
CA GLN A 81 -19.39 -5.55 1.83
C GLN A 81 -19.25 -4.39 2.82
N ILE A 82 -19.59 -3.17 2.38
CA ILE A 82 -19.62 -1.96 3.20
C ILE A 82 -21.02 -1.34 3.04
N ASN A 83 -21.71 -1.07 4.15
CA ASN A 83 -23.00 -0.40 4.13
C ASN A 83 -24.00 -1.00 3.11
N ASN A 84 -24.05 -2.34 3.01
CA ASN A 84 -24.85 -3.12 2.04
C ASN A 84 -24.46 -2.99 0.56
N THR A 85 -23.37 -2.30 0.25
CA THR A 85 -22.74 -2.29 -1.08
C THR A 85 -21.63 -3.33 -1.13
N VAL A 86 -21.65 -4.22 -2.13
CA VAL A 86 -20.54 -5.16 -2.39
C VAL A 86 -19.53 -4.49 -3.31
N TYR A 87 -18.28 -4.48 -2.89
CA TYR A 87 -17.15 -3.99 -3.68
C TYR A 87 -16.26 -5.16 -4.09
N SER A 88 -15.62 -4.99 -5.26
CA SER A 88 -14.56 -5.86 -5.75
C SER A 88 -13.24 -5.10 -5.81
N GLY A 89 -12.15 -5.81 -5.62
CA GLY A 89 -10.79 -5.27 -5.58
C GLY A 89 -10.46 -4.71 -4.20
N ALA A 90 -9.30 -5.10 -3.68
CA ALA A 90 -8.82 -4.61 -2.40
C ALA A 90 -8.46 -3.12 -2.46
N TYR A 91 -8.30 -2.51 -1.27
CA TYR A 91 -7.90 -1.11 -1.16
C TYR A 91 -6.79 -0.89 -0.13
N TYR A 92 -6.10 0.23 -0.36
CA TYR A 92 -5.00 0.74 0.44
C TYR A 92 -5.39 2.09 1.04
N LEU A 93 -4.93 2.36 2.26
CA LEU A 93 -5.04 3.67 2.86
C LEU A 93 -3.91 4.55 2.34
N ALA A 94 -4.24 5.75 1.88
CA ALA A 94 -3.30 6.68 1.30
C ALA A 94 -3.56 8.09 1.84
N ASP A 95 -2.59 8.99 1.70
CA ASP A 95 -2.79 10.39 2.07
C ASP A 95 -3.62 11.16 1.01
N GLU A 96 -3.71 12.48 1.17
CA GLU A 96 -4.46 13.34 0.26
C GLU A 96 -3.82 13.56 -1.12
N ILE A 97 -2.51 13.29 -1.30
CA ILE A 97 -1.83 13.56 -2.57
C ILE A 97 -2.01 12.42 -3.58
N TYR A 98 -2.32 11.20 -3.13
CA TYR A 98 -2.63 10.08 -4.02
C TYR A 98 -3.89 10.34 -4.87
N PRO A 99 -4.00 9.74 -6.06
CA PRO A 99 -5.15 9.98 -6.93
C PRO A 99 -6.43 9.36 -6.36
N ARG A 100 -7.59 9.85 -6.83
CA ARG A 100 -8.93 9.31 -6.48
C ARG A 100 -9.22 8.02 -7.24
N TRP A 101 -8.36 7.02 -7.07
CA TRP A 101 -8.55 5.69 -7.65
C TRP A 101 -9.39 4.83 -6.73
N THR A 102 -10.04 3.83 -7.32
CA THR A 102 -10.82 2.85 -6.57
C THR A 102 -9.94 2.08 -5.60
N THR A 103 -8.66 1.86 -5.90
CA THR A 103 -7.74 1.14 -5.01
C THR A 103 -7.29 1.95 -3.79
N PHE A 104 -7.56 3.26 -3.74
CA PHE A 104 -7.18 4.11 -2.61
C PHE A 104 -8.38 4.57 -1.79
N VAL A 105 -8.21 4.57 -0.47
CA VAL A 105 -9.06 5.27 0.48
C VAL A 105 -8.23 6.37 1.13
N LYS A 106 -8.58 7.60 0.81
CA LYS A 106 -7.84 8.79 1.22
C LYS A 106 -8.41 9.41 2.48
N THR A 107 -7.58 10.14 3.21
CA THR A 107 -8.04 11.07 4.25
C THR A 107 -8.93 12.14 3.63
N ILE A 108 -9.93 12.63 4.37
CA ILE A 108 -10.80 13.73 3.93
C ILE A 108 -10.09 15.05 4.23
N PRO A 109 -9.80 15.89 3.22
CA PRO A 109 -9.21 17.20 3.46
C PRO A 109 -10.26 18.12 4.09
N ASN A 110 -9.90 18.80 5.19
CA ASN A 110 -10.75 19.78 5.89
C ASN A 110 -12.15 19.25 6.28
N PRO A 111 -12.25 18.22 7.13
CA PRO A 111 -13.52 17.61 7.51
C PRO A 111 -14.45 18.61 8.22
N GLN A 112 -15.66 18.79 7.69
CA GLN A 112 -16.65 19.76 8.17
C GLN A 112 -17.62 19.13 9.16
N SER A 113 -18.09 17.91 8.86
CA SER A 113 -19.03 17.19 9.74
C SER A 113 -18.31 16.36 10.80
N GLU A 114 -19.03 16.03 11.88
CA GLU A 114 -18.48 15.16 12.94
C GLU A 114 -18.15 13.75 12.44
N LYS A 115 -18.97 13.22 11.52
CA LYS A 115 -18.72 11.94 10.85
C LYS A 115 -17.41 11.97 10.06
N GLU A 116 -17.20 13.04 9.28
CA GLU A 116 -15.96 13.22 8.50
C GLU A 116 -14.74 13.37 9.39
N ARG A 117 -14.85 14.09 10.51
CA ARG A 117 -13.75 14.23 11.49
C ARG A 117 -13.40 12.90 12.14
N SER A 118 -14.41 12.14 12.53
CA SER A 118 -14.22 10.80 13.07
C SER A 118 -13.53 9.89 12.04
N PHE A 119 -14.04 9.87 10.81
CA PHE A 119 -13.44 9.12 9.70
C PHE A 119 -11.98 9.50 9.46
N ALA A 120 -11.68 10.81 9.34
CA ALA A 120 -10.33 11.29 9.10
C ALA A 120 -9.39 10.88 10.25
N SER A 121 -9.83 11.00 11.51
CA SER A 121 -9.04 10.59 12.67
C SER A 121 -8.76 9.08 12.70
N PHE A 122 -9.74 8.24 12.34
CA PHE A 122 -9.51 6.80 12.21
C PHE A 122 -8.52 6.55 11.09
N GLN A 123 -8.76 7.08 9.90
CA GLN A 123 -7.89 6.87 8.73
C GLN A 123 -6.44 7.25 9.03
N GLU A 124 -6.21 8.44 9.60
CA GLU A 124 -4.87 8.91 9.99
C GLU A 124 -4.23 8.02 11.06
N GLY A 125 -5.05 7.47 11.97
CA GLY A 125 -4.61 6.51 12.99
C GLY A 125 -4.01 5.25 12.37
N TYR A 126 -4.70 4.63 11.42
CA TYR A 126 -4.20 3.44 10.73
C TYR A 126 -3.07 3.75 9.76
N ARG A 127 -3.06 4.95 9.15
CA ARG A 127 -1.96 5.38 8.28
C ARG A 127 -0.62 5.42 9.01
N LYS A 128 -0.62 5.60 10.33
CA LYS A 128 0.60 5.50 11.14
C LYS A 128 1.22 4.10 11.14
N ASP A 129 0.53 3.07 10.69
CA ASP A 129 1.07 1.71 10.64
C ASP A 129 2.26 1.59 9.68
N VAL A 130 2.18 2.23 8.50
CA VAL A 130 3.32 2.25 7.55
C VAL A 130 4.45 3.16 8.03
N GLU A 131 4.14 4.30 8.64
CA GLU A 131 5.14 5.16 9.29
C GLU A 131 5.86 4.41 10.43
N ARG A 132 5.11 3.64 11.24
CA ARG A 132 5.65 2.79 12.30
C ARG A 132 6.51 1.67 11.72
N CYS A 133 6.09 1.05 10.62
CA CYS A 133 6.88 0.05 9.91
C CYS A 133 8.23 0.62 9.48
N PHE A 134 8.26 1.82 8.88
CA PHE A 134 9.51 2.52 8.55
C PHE A 134 10.37 2.82 9.79
N GLY A 135 9.75 3.28 10.87
CA GLY A 135 10.42 3.50 12.15
C GLY A 135 11.09 2.23 12.69
N ILE A 136 10.39 1.09 12.65
CA ILE A 136 10.92 -0.22 13.06
C ILE A 136 12.07 -0.64 12.14
N LEU A 137 11.91 -0.50 10.83
CA LEU A 137 12.95 -0.85 9.86
C LEU A 137 14.24 -0.06 10.10
N GLN A 138 14.13 1.26 10.34
CA GLN A 138 15.26 2.12 10.70
C GLN A 138 15.82 1.84 12.11
N ALA A 139 14.98 1.44 13.07
CA ALA A 139 15.41 1.08 14.41
C ALA A 139 16.17 -0.25 14.41
N ARG A 140 15.69 -1.24 13.65
CA ARG A 140 16.25 -2.59 13.60
C ARG A 140 17.56 -2.63 12.81
N TRP A 141 17.60 -1.94 11.67
CA TRP A 141 18.75 -2.00 10.77
C TRP A 141 19.57 -0.71 10.81
N ALA A 142 20.71 -0.75 11.50
CA ALA A 142 21.64 0.38 11.59
C ALA A 142 22.11 0.87 10.20
N ILE A 143 22.17 -0.02 9.21
CA ILE A 143 22.53 0.31 7.83
C ILE A 143 21.49 1.22 7.15
N ILE A 144 20.20 1.04 7.45
CA ILE A 144 19.10 1.88 6.93
C ILE A 144 18.99 3.18 7.76
N ARG A 145 19.24 3.11 9.07
CA ARG A 145 19.20 4.28 9.95
C ARG A 145 20.20 5.36 9.53
N GLY A 146 21.41 4.93 9.15
CA GLY A 146 22.47 5.82 8.71
C GLY A 146 22.34 6.22 7.24
N ALA A 147 22.98 7.33 6.86
CA ALA A 147 23.08 7.70 5.46
C ALA A 147 23.92 6.67 4.68
N ALA A 148 23.38 6.21 3.55
CA ALA A 148 24.04 5.32 2.61
C ALA A 148 25.38 5.91 2.12
N ARG A 149 26.43 5.09 2.16
CA ARG A 149 27.79 5.46 1.75
C ARG A 149 28.29 4.72 0.51
N MET A 150 27.56 3.70 0.04
CA MET A 150 27.90 3.02 -1.19
C MET A 150 27.61 3.92 -2.39
N LEU A 151 28.33 3.71 -3.50
CA LEU A 151 28.17 4.48 -4.73
C LEU A 151 27.20 3.84 -5.73
N ASP A 152 26.94 2.54 -5.57
CA ASP A 152 26.18 1.75 -6.52
C ASP A 152 24.71 1.60 -6.06
N GLU A 153 23.79 2.00 -6.92
CA GLU A 153 22.35 1.92 -6.69
C GLU A 153 21.86 0.46 -6.58
N GLU A 154 22.43 -0.47 -7.33
CA GLU A 154 22.02 -1.88 -7.28
C GLU A 154 22.38 -2.51 -5.93
N VAL A 155 23.54 -2.14 -5.38
CA VAL A 155 23.95 -2.54 -4.03
C VAL A 155 23.00 -1.95 -2.98
N LEU A 156 22.64 -0.66 -3.11
CA LEU A 156 21.68 -0.02 -2.19
C LEU A 156 20.30 -0.68 -2.26
N ARG A 157 19.83 -1.02 -3.46
CA ARG A 157 18.59 -1.76 -3.68
C ARG A 157 18.65 -3.14 -3.03
N SER A 158 19.75 -3.86 -3.22
CA SER A 158 19.95 -5.18 -2.61
C SER A 158 19.92 -5.11 -1.09
N ILE A 159 20.57 -4.10 -0.49
CA ILE A 159 20.54 -3.86 0.96
C ILE A 159 19.10 -3.62 1.43
N MET A 160 18.39 -2.68 0.80
CA MET A 160 17.03 -2.32 1.20
C MET A 160 16.09 -3.53 1.13
N MET A 161 16.07 -4.21 -0.02
CA MET A 161 15.22 -5.39 -0.21
C MET A 161 15.57 -6.52 0.74
N THR A 162 16.87 -6.75 1.03
CA THR A 162 17.29 -7.74 2.01
C THR A 162 16.77 -7.40 3.40
N CYS A 163 16.87 -6.15 3.84
CA CYS A 163 16.36 -5.72 5.14
C CYS A 163 14.83 -5.88 5.25
N ILE A 164 14.09 -5.68 4.16
CA ILE A 164 12.63 -5.88 4.12
C ILE A 164 12.28 -7.36 4.20
N ILE A 165 12.98 -8.23 3.46
CA ILE A 165 12.78 -9.69 3.52
C ILE A 165 13.07 -10.20 4.93
N LEU A 166 14.21 -9.82 5.51
CA LEU A 166 14.56 -10.20 6.88
C LEU A 166 13.57 -9.63 7.91
N HIS A 167 13.05 -8.42 7.68
CA HIS A 167 12.00 -7.85 8.53
C HIS A 167 10.74 -8.70 8.50
N ASN A 168 10.23 -9.06 7.32
CA ASN A 168 9.04 -9.92 7.20
C ASN A 168 9.26 -11.31 7.81
N MET A 169 10.45 -11.91 7.64
CA MET A 169 10.79 -13.18 8.28
C MET A 169 10.74 -13.09 9.82
N ILE A 170 11.18 -11.96 10.40
CA ILE A 170 11.08 -11.73 11.85
C ILE A 170 9.63 -11.53 12.26
N VAL A 171 8.83 -10.77 11.49
CA VAL A 171 7.40 -10.59 11.77
C VAL A 171 6.67 -11.94 11.75
N GLU A 172 7.01 -12.82 10.80
CA GLU A 172 6.47 -14.19 10.73
C GLU A 172 6.86 -15.04 11.94
N ASP A 173 8.13 -15.00 12.35
CA ASP A 173 8.66 -15.76 13.49
C ASP A 173 8.11 -15.29 14.84
N GLU A 174 7.89 -13.98 14.99
CA GLU A 174 7.28 -13.36 16.17
C GLU A 174 5.74 -13.49 16.19
N TYR A 175 5.13 -13.97 15.09
CA TYR A 175 3.68 -14.11 15.00
C TYR A 175 3.19 -15.30 15.82
N ASP A 176 2.39 -15.02 16.85
CA ASP A 176 1.79 -16.05 17.69
C ASP A 176 0.51 -16.60 17.03
N TYR A 177 0.66 -17.66 16.23
CA TYR A 177 -0.45 -18.35 15.58
C TYR A 177 -1.43 -19.02 16.57
N ASP A 178 -1.00 -19.24 17.82
CA ASP A 178 -1.81 -19.89 18.87
C ASP A 178 -2.50 -18.87 19.78
N ALA A 179 -2.19 -17.57 19.64
CA ALA A 179 -2.92 -16.52 20.31
C ALA A 179 -4.39 -16.55 19.87
N ALA A 180 -5.31 -16.52 20.84
CA ALA A 180 -6.72 -16.35 20.52
C ALA A 180 -6.89 -15.07 19.71
N GLU A 181 -7.43 -15.17 18.49
CA GLU A 181 -7.86 -14.00 17.72
C GLU A 181 -8.90 -13.26 18.57
N VAL A 182 -8.46 -12.29 19.37
CA VAL A 182 -9.36 -11.30 19.95
C VAL A 182 -9.74 -10.42 18.76
N PHE A 183 -10.80 -10.84 18.07
CA PHE A 183 -11.38 -10.09 16.97
C PHE A 183 -11.99 -8.81 17.55
N GLU A 184 -11.15 -7.81 17.79
CA GLU A 184 -11.66 -6.45 17.90
C GLU A 184 -12.23 -6.10 16.51
N PRO A 185 -13.50 -5.66 16.42
CA PRO A 185 -14.05 -5.22 15.16
C PRO A 185 -13.18 -4.08 14.63
N ASP A 186 -12.34 -4.35 13.64
CA ASP A 186 -11.58 -3.34 12.92
C ASP A 186 -12.58 -2.61 12.03
N PRO A 187 -13.01 -1.40 12.41
CA PRO A 187 -14.10 -0.73 11.73
C PRO A 187 -13.65 -0.31 10.31
N MET A 188 -12.35 -0.33 10.01
CA MET A 188 -11.78 -0.03 8.69
C MET A 188 -11.34 -1.28 7.91
N ASN A 189 -11.48 -2.47 8.49
CA ASN A 189 -11.28 -3.77 7.87
C ASN A 189 -12.56 -4.60 8.04
N THR A 190 -13.44 -4.55 7.05
CA THR A 190 -14.74 -5.22 7.10
C THR A 190 -14.60 -6.73 7.32
N ALA A 191 -15.40 -7.28 8.23
CA ALA A 191 -15.25 -8.58 8.89
C ALA A 191 -15.24 -9.87 8.03
N LEU A 192 -15.04 -9.79 6.71
CA LEU A 192 -14.96 -10.96 5.83
C LEU A 192 -13.98 -10.73 4.67
N THR A 193 -12.77 -10.24 4.92
CA THR A 193 -11.70 -10.32 3.90
C THR A 193 -11.26 -11.78 3.78
N ARG A 194 -11.91 -12.56 2.91
CA ARG A 194 -11.45 -13.91 2.55
C ARG A 194 -10.26 -13.78 1.60
N ILE A 195 -9.07 -13.69 2.15
CA ILE A 195 -7.82 -13.96 1.42
C ILE A 195 -7.62 -15.49 1.49
N TYR A 196 -7.14 -16.12 0.41
CA TYR A 196 -6.96 -17.58 0.13
C TYR A 196 -8.14 -18.24 -0.62
N GLU A 197 -7.98 -18.95 -1.74
CA GLU A 197 -6.84 -19.72 -2.31
C GLU A 197 -6.64 -19.40 -3.80
N ARG A 198 -5.50 -19.82 -4.41
CA ARG A 198 -5.36 -19.82 -5.88
C ARG A 198 -6.57 -20.55 -6.47
N PRO A 199 -7.29 -19.98 -7.45
CA PRO A 199 -8.49 -20.62 -7.96
C PRO A 199 -8.12 -22.00 -8.51
N ILE A 200 -8.76 -23.03 -7.98
CA ILE A 200 -8.55 -24.41 -8.38
C ILE A 200 -9.43 -24.67 -9.60
N GLY A 201 -8.82 -25.10 -10.70
CA GLY A 201 -9.54 -25.47 -11.91
C GLY A 201 -10.48 -26.66 -11.68
N PRO A 202 -11.40 -26.95 -12.60
CA PRO A 202 -12.34 -28.08 -12.50
C PRO A 202 -11.66 -29.46 -12.38
N ASN A 203 -10.33 -29.51 -12.53
CA ASN A 203 -9.46 -30.67 -12.38
C ASN A 203 -8.78 -30.78 -11.00
N GLY A 204 -9.04 -29.87 -10.04
CA GLY A 204 -8.43 -29.93 -8.72
C GLY A 204 -6.99 -29.41 -8.64
N LEU A 205 -6.48 -28.80 -9.72
CA LEU A 205 -5.14 -28.17 -9.78
C LEU A 205 -5.26 -26.64 -9.76
N PRO A 206 -4.24 -25.90 -9.27
CA PRO A 206 -4.21 -24.44 -9.40
C PRO A 206 -4.37 -24.03 -10.87
N LEU A 207 -5.25 -23.07 -11.15
CA LEU A 207 -5.39 -22.48 -12.48
C LEU A 207 -4.05 -21.86 -12.91
N GLU A 208 -3.43 -22.47 -13.92
CA GLU A 208 -2.30 -21.88 -14.63
C GLU A 208 -2.80 -20.64 -15.38
N PRO A 209 -2.19 -19.45 -15.21
CA PRO A 209 -2.54 -18.27 -16.00
C PRO A 209 -2.34 -18.59 -17.48
N GLU A 210 -3.35 -18.28 -18.30
CA GLU A 210 -3.18 -18.40 -19.76
C GLU A 210 -2.00 -17.51 -20.19
N PRO A 211 -0.99 -18.05 -20.91
CA PRO A 211 0.11 -17.24 -21.38
C PRO A 211 -0.42 -16.16 -22.31
N LEU A 212 -0.02 -14.92 -22.04
CA LEU A 212 -0.30 -13.77 -22.92
C LEU A 212 0.39 -14.00 -24.28
N LEU A 213 -0.31 -14.66 -25.20
CA LEU A 213 0.10 -14.72 -26.58
C LEU A 213 -0.08 -13.34 -27.21
N HIS A 214 0.97 -12.89 -27.88
CA HIS A 214 1.17 -11.56 -28.44
C HIS A 214 0.33 -11.35 -29.72
N ASP A 215 -1.00 -11.43 -29.61
CA ASP A 215 -1.92 -11.05 -30.70
C ASP A 215 -2.62 -9.73 -30.35
N GLY A 216 -2.64 -8.79 -31.29
CA GLY A 216 -2.96 -7.36 -31.13
C GLY A 216 -4.42 -7.03 -30.80
N ARG A 217 -5.16 -7.96 -30.19
CA ARG A 217 -6.55 -7.82 -29.71
C ARG A 217 -6.65 -7.59 -28.19
N PHE A 218 -5.54 -7.65 -27.45
CA PHE A 218 -5.48 -7.59 -25.98
C PHE A 218 -5.33 -6.20 -25.34
N ASN A 219 -5.27 -5.11 -26.10
CA ASN A 219 -5.19 -3.78 -25.47
C ASN A 219 -6.47 -3.39 -24.73
N ASN A 220 -7.64 -3.95 -25.08
CA ASN A 220 -8.91 -3.59 -24.42
C ASN A 220 -8.98 -4.02 -22.94
N PRO A 221 -8.77 -5.30 -22.55
CA PRO A 221 -8.95 -5.72 -21.17
C PRO A 221 -8.02 -5.04 -20.16
N MET A 222 -6.77 -4.76 -20.54
CA MET A 222 -5.84 -4.03 -19.68
C MET A 222 -6.25 -2.56 -19.53
N ILE A 223 -6.70 -1.93 -20.64
CA ILE A 223 -7.23 -0.56 -20.61
C ILE A 223 -8.51 -0.49 -19.78
N ASP A 224 -9.41 -1.45 -19.92
CA ASP A 224 -10.67 -1.52 -19.16
C ASP A 224 -10.38 -1.64 -17.66
N ARG A 225 -9.50 -2.55 -17.24
CA ARG A 225 -9.06 -2.67 -15.84
C ARG A 225 -8.39 -1.40 -15.32
N TYR A 226 -7.58 -0.75 -16.16
CA TYR A 226 -6.97 0.52 -15.81
C TYR A 226 -8.04 1.61 -15.59
N GLN A 227 -9.05 1.72 -16.47
CA GLN A 227 -10.16 2.65 -16.31
C GLN A 227 -11.01 2.35 -15.07
N GLU A 228 -11.30 1.07 -14.80
CA GLU A 228 -12.00 0.63 -13.61
C GLU A 228 -11.23 0.98 -12.33
N MET A 229 -9.92 0.73 -12.31
CA MET A 229 -9.03 1.11 -11.21
C MET A 229 -9.06 2.62 -10.97
N GLN A 230 -9.13 3.43 -12.04
CA GLN A 230 -9.12 4.89 -11.95
C GLN A 230 -10.49 5.54 -11.73
N SER A 231 -11.56 4.74 -11.56
CA SER A 231 -12.92 5.26 -11.42
C SER A 231 -13.10 6.09 -10.15
N SER A 232 -13.12 7.42 -10.30
CA SER A 232 -13.36 8.36 -9.20
C SER A 232 -14.76 8.20 -8.59
N TYR A 233 -15.74 7.79 -9.40
CA TYR A 233 -17.09 7.53 -8.93
C TYR A 233 -17.13 6.40 -7.88
N VAL A 234 -16.46 5.28 -8.16
CA VAL A 234 -16.41 4.15 -7.23
C VAL A 234 -15.59 4.50 -5.99
N HIS A 235 -14.51 5.28 -6.14
CA HIS A 235 -13.74 5.84 -5.03
C HIS A 235 -14.62 6.67 -4.09
N GLU A 236 -15.32 7.67 -4.61
CA GLU A 236 -16.17 8.57 -3.82
C GLU A 236 -17.30 7.82 -3.13
N ARG A 237 -17.98 6.91 -3.86
CA ARG A 237 -19.06 6.10 -3.29
C ARG A 237 -18.57 5.20 -2.15
N ARG A 238 -17.41 4.54 -2.33
CA ARG A 238 -16.81 3.71 -1.29
C ARG A 238 -16.41 4.52 -0.07
N GLN A 239 -15.87 5.72 -0.26
CA GLN A 239 -15.50 6.59 0.84
C GLN A 239 -16.73 6.99 1.66
N VAL A 240 -17.84 7.36 0.99
CA VAL A 240 -19.11 7.65 1.68
C VAL A 240 -19.64 6.44 2.44
N ASP A 241 -19.66 5.26 1.83
CA ASP A 241 -20.12 4.04 2.49
C ASP A 241 -19.23 3.67 3.69
N LEU A 242 -17.92 3.91 3.61
CA LEU A 242 -16.99 3.73 4.72
C LEU A 242 -17.23 4.73 5.85
N ILE A 243 -17.44 6.01 5.55
CA ILE A 243 -17.76 7.04 6.55
C ILE A 243 -19.01 6.64 7.33
N GLU A 244 -20.06 6.21 6.62
CA GLU A 244 -21.32 5.83 7.25
C GLU A 244 -21.19 4.54 8.07
N HIS A 245 -20.47 3.54 7.53
CA HIS A 245 -20.19 2.29 8.24
C HIS A 245 -19.40 2.53 9.54
N LEU A 246 -18.33 3.32 9.47
CA LEU A 246 -17.50 3.69 10.62
C LEU A 246 -18.31 4.44 11.67
N TRP A 247 -19.16 5.38 11.23
CA TRP A 247 -20.03 6.11 12.14
C TRP A 247 -21.06 5.22 12.83
N GLN A 248 -21.67 4.27 12.12
CA GLN A 248 -22.61 3.33 12.73
C GLN A 248 -21.94 2.40 13.75
N MET A 249 -20.71 1.95 13.46
CA MET A 249 -19.95 1.04 14.31
C MET A 249 -19.42 1.71 15.59
N LYS A 250 -18.99 2.97 15.53
CA LYS A 250 -18.30 3.64 16.66
C LYS A 250 -18.99 4.91 17.17
N GLY A 251 -19.76 5.61 16.34
CA GLY A 251 -20.43 6.87 16.70
C GLY A 251 -21.55 6.72 17.74
N ASN A 252 -22.06 5.51 17.97
CA ASN A 252 -23.07 5.23 19.00
C ASN A 252 -22.49 4.98 20.42
N HIS A 253 -21.17 4.99 20.61
CA HIS A 253 -20.53 4.64 21.89
C HIS A 253 -20.08 5.85 22.74
N ASN A 254 -20.42 7.08 22.31
CA ASN A 254 -20.13 8.33 23.05
C ASN A 254 -21.39 8.99 23.65
N GLY A 255 -22.42 8.21 23.96
CA GLY A 255 -23.65 8.67 24.63
C GLY A 255 -23.62 8.44 26.13
#